data_AF-A0A0T6B4A4-F1
#
_entry.id   AF-A0A0T6B4A4-F1
#
_cell.length_a   1.000
_cell.length_b   1.000
_cell.length_c   1.000
_cell.angle_alpha   90.00
_cell.angle_beta   90.00
_cell.angle_gamma   90.00
#
_symmetry.space_group_name_H-M   'P 1'
#
loop_
_entity.id
_entity.type
_entity.pdbx_description
1 polymer ?
#
loop_
_entity_poly.entity_id
_entity_poly.type
_entity_poly.pdbx_seq_one_letter_code
_entity_poly.pdbx_strand_id
1 'polypeptide(L)'
;EKKYTMDVFTPYLSQIRIPGKNDKVYKDECVLSFDNPETDTGLYVSLSSFLGFGKEYVKDYYLKSGYGVFLHIRREKHEGDGPEKKITRLAIGVEGGFDPDTGKKYEYVDYFNVVVMPNFTAFQWPNTNLPEVVKHSVTAILEIQSAATLEEIESLSGTW
;
A
#
# COMPACT_ATOMS: atom_id res chain seq x y z
N GLU A 1 20.34 -4.02 -16.70
CA GLU A 1 19.13 -3.94 -15.86
C GLU A 1 19.23 -2.90 -14.74
N LYS A 2 20.17 -2.98 -13.79
CA LYS A 2 20.32 -1.99 -12.69
C LYS A 2 20.41 -0.52 -13.14
N LYS A 3 21.13 -0.24 -14.23
CA LYS A 3 21.27 1.13 -14.78
C LYS A 3 19.93 1.71 -15.22
N TYR A 4 19.15 0.94 -15.98
CA TYR A 4 17.81 1.32 -16.44
C TYR A 4 16.86 1.60 -15.26
N THR A 5 16.88 0.76 -14.22
CA THR A 5 16.11 1.00 -13.00
C THR A 5 16.47 2.35 -12.39
N MET A 6 17.76 2.63 -12.18
CA MET A 6 18.20 3.91 -11.60
C MET A 6 17.83 5.12 -12.46
N ASP A 7 17.98 5.02 -13.79
CA ASP A 7 17.65 6.11 -14.71
C ASP A 7 16.16 6.53 -14.60
N VAL A 8 15.26 5.56 -14.41
CA VAL A 8 13.81 5.81 -14.26
C VAL A 8 13.46 6.53 -12.96
N PHE A 9 14.17 6.27 -11.86
CA PHE A 9 13.90 6.90 -10.56
C PHE A 9 14.59 8.26 -10.39
N THR A 10 15.72 8.48 -11.07
CA THR A 10 16.57 9.68 -10.93
C THR A 10 15.81 11.01 -10.86
N PRO A 11 14.82 11.30 -11.73
CA PRO A 11 14.11 12.59 -11.68
C PRO A 11 13.24 12.79 -10.42
N TYR A 12 12.90 11.72 -9.69
CA TYR A 12 11.96 11.75 -8.56
C TYR A 12 12.60 11.51 -7.20
N LEU A 13 13.87 11.06 -7.14
CA LEU A 13 14.52 10.64 -5.90
C LEU A 13 14.50 11.71 -4.80
N SER A 14 14.61 12.99 -5.16
CA SER A 14 14.59 14.11 -4.20
C SER A 14 13.22 14.40 -3.60
N GLN A 15 12.15 13.89 -4.20
CA GLN A 15 10.77 14.08 -3.77
C GLN A 15 10.27 12.93 -2.90
N ILE A 16 10.99 11.80 -2.85
CA ILE A 16 10.58 10.64 -2.06
C ILE A 16 10.80 10.95 -0.59
N ARG A 17 9.79 10.67 0.22
CA ARG A 17 9.82 10.83 1.67
C ARG A 17 9.68 9.47 2.36
N ILE A 18 10.19 9.38 3.58
CA ILE A 18 9.97 8.24 4.47
C ILE A 18 8.93 8.70 5.50
N PRO A 19 7.77 8.03 5.61
CA PRO A 19 6.73 8.46 6.54
C PRO A 19 7.24 8.35 7.99
N GLY A 20 7.04 9.41 8.76
CA GLY A 20 7.27 9.44 10.20
C GLY A 20 6.00 9.20 11.01
N LYS A 21 6.10 9.22 12.34
CA LYS A 21 4.97 8.96 13.25
C LYS A 21 3.78 9.92 13.11
N ASN A 22 4.02 11.13 12.62
CA ASN A 22 3.00 12.17 12.47
C ASN A 22 2.46 12.25 11.03
N ASP A 23 3.01 11.47 10.10
CA ASP A 23 2.54 11.44 8.73
C ASP A 23 1.31 10.52 8.62
N LYS A 24 0.24 11.02 7.99
CA LYS A 24 -0.95 10.23 7.68
C LYS A 24 -0.72 9.47 6.38
N VAL A 25 -0.78 8.14 6.45
CA VAL A 25 -0.63 7.27 5.28
C VAL A 25 -1.98 6.68 4.87
N TYR A 26 -2.47 7.05 3.70
CA TYR A 26 -3.75 6.63 3.15
C TYR A 26 -3.56 5.41 2.25
N LYS A 27 -3.42 4.22 2.85
CA LYS A 27 -3.17 2.95 2.15
C LYS A 27 -4.35 1.97 2.13
N ASP A 28 -5.49 2.38 2.68
CA ASP A 28 -6.69 1.54 2.78
C ASP A 28 -7.73 1.86 1.70
N GLU A 29 -7.83 3.12 1.27
CA GLU A 29 -8.81 3.58 0.29
C GLU A 29 -8.27 4.79 -0.50
N CYS A 30 -8.77 4.98 -1.72
CA CYS A 30 -8.49 6.13 -2.56
C CYS A 30 -9.08 7.41 -1.95
N VAL A 31 -8.33 8.50 -1.98
CA VAL A 31 -8.81 9.79 -1.45
C VAL A 31 -9.86 10.48 -2.33
N LEU A 32 -10.16 9.92 -3.52
CA LEU A 32 -11.11 10.47 -4.50
C LEU A 32 -12.22 9.50 -4.92
N SER A 33 -12.17 8.23 -4.50
CA SER A 33 -13.10 7.17 -4.90
C SER A 33 -13.10 6.03 -3.87
N PHE A 34 -13.97 5.03 -4.03
CA PHE A 34 -14.02 3.85 -3.14
C PHE A 34 -13.01 2.75 -3.50
N ASP A 35 -12.15 2.99 -4.49
CA ASP A 35 -11.06 2.08 -4.84
C ASP A 35 -10.16 1.79 -3.64
N ASN A 36 -9.87 0.52 -3.41
CA ASN A 36 -9.04 0.04 -2.30
C ASN A 36 -8.10 -1.07 -2.82
N PRO A 37 -7.23 -1.65 -1.97
CA PRO A 37 -6.34 -2.73 -2.39
C PRO A 37 -7.06 -3.94 -3.03
N GLU A 38 -8.30 -4.23 -2.67
CA GLU A 38 -9.10 -5.34 -3.21
C GLU A 38 -9.77 -5.03 -4.55
N THR A 39 -9.81 -3.76 -4.97
CA THR A 39 -10.24 -3.39 -6.32
C THR A 39 -9.33 -4.05 -7.36
N ASP A 40 -9.87 -4.46 -8.51
CA ASP A 40 -9.11 -5.13 -9.58
C ASP A 40 -7.84 -4.37 -10.01
N THR A 41 -7.89 -3.03 -9.97
CA THR A 41 -6.75 -2.17 -10.31
C THR A 41 -5.79 -1.91 -9.16
N GLY A 42 -6.13 -2.31 -7.94
CA GLY A 42 -5.45 -2.00 -6.69
C GLY A 42 -5.41 -0.51 -6.35
N LEU A 43 -4.63 -0.19 -5.33
CA LEU A 43 -4.43 1.16 -4.81
C LEU A 43 -2.98 1.63 -5.02
N TYR A 44 -2.79 2.90 -5.37
CA TYR A 44 -1.49 3.53 -5.61
C TYR A 44 -1.21 4.59 -4.55
N VAL A 45 -0.28 4.31 -3.65
CA VAL A 45 0.12 5.22 -2.57
C VAL A 45 1.35 6.01 -3.02
N SER A 46 1.25 7.35 -3.02
CA SER A 46 2.39 8.21 -3.37
C SER A 46 3.52 8.12 -2.33
N LEU A 47 4.75 7.93 -2.78
CA LEU A 47 5.93 7.93 -1.89
C LEU A 47 6.34 9.34 -1.43
N SER A 48 5.69 10.39 -1.96
CA SER A 48 5.99 11.78 -1.62
C SER A 48 4.94 12.40 -0.70
N SER A 49 3.66 12.09 -0.92
CA SER A 49 2.54 12.66 -0.17
C SER A 49 1.80 11.68 0.73
N PHE A 50 2.04 10.37 0.56
CA PHE A 50 1.37 9.28 1.27
C PHE A 50 -0.15 9.20 1.06
N LEU A 51 -0.66 9.87 0.02
CA LEU A 51 -2.05 9.76 -0.42
C LEU A 51 -2.23 8.51 -1.29
N GLY A 52 -3.34 7.80 -1.09
CA GLY A 52 -3.77 6.66 -1.89
C GLY A 52 -4.68 7.09 -3.03
N PHE A 53 -4.46 6.53 -4.21
CA PHE A 53 -5.23 6.81 -5.42
C PHE A 53 -5.63 5.53 -6.15
N GLY A 54 -6.86 5.47 -6.63
CA GLY A 54 -7.29 4.53 -7.66
C GLY A 54 -6.56 4.78 -8.97
N LYS A 55 -6.42 3.75 -9.81
CA LYS A 55 -5.59 3.79 -11.03
C LYS A 55 -5.95 4.96 -11.97
N GLU A 56 -7.23 5.28 -12.08
CA GLU A 56 -7.74 6.36 -12.94
C GLU A 56 -7.24 7.74 -12.53
N TYR A 57 -6.98 7.97 -11.23
CA TYR A 57 -6.57 9.26 -10.68
C TYR A 57 -5.05 9.47 -10.64
N VAL A 58 -4.25 8.40 -10.75
CA VAL A 58 -2.78 8.47 -10.65
C VAL A 58 -2.19 9.39 -11.72
N LYS A 59 -2.69 9.31 -12.95
CA LYS A 59 -2.18 10.12 -14.06
C LYS A 59 -2.43 11.60 -13.83
N ASP A 60 -3.64 11.97 -13.45
CA ASP A 60 -4.00 13.36 -13.19
C ASP A 60 -3.26 13.92 -11.98
N TYR A 61 -3.09 13.10 -10.94
CA TYR A 61 -2.31 13.48 -9.77
C TYR A 61 -0.83 13.72 -10.12
N TYR A 62 -0.22 12.85 -10.92
CA TYR A 62 1.14 13.03 -11.44
C TYR A 62 1.26 14.31 -12.26
N LEU A 63 0.33 14.57 -13.18
CA LEU A 63 0.35 15.78 -14.02
C LEU A 63 0.21 17.07 -13.20
N LYS A 64 -0.54 17.04 -12.10
CA LYS A 64 -0.75 18.21 -11.22
C LYS A 64 0.40 18.44 -10.24
N SER A 65 0.99 17.39 -9.70
CA SER A 65 1.95 17.47 -8.59
C SER A 65 3.41 17.24 -9.00
N GLY A 66 3.64 16.53 -10.10
CA GLY A 66 4.98 16.06 -10.50
C GLY A 66 5.48 14.84 -9.73
N TYR A 67 4.75 14.33 -8.73
CA TYR A 67 5.17 13.17 -7.95
C TYR A 67 4.98 11.89 -8.76
N GLY A 68 6.10 11.31 -9.19
CA GLY A 68 6.11 10.22 -10.16
C GLY A 68 6.25 8.81 -9.61
N VAL A 69 6.39 8.62 -8.29
CA VAL A 69 6.69 7.31 -7.70
C VAL A 69 5.61 6.88 -6.71
N PHE A 70 5.07 5.68 -6.93
CA PHE A 70 3.95 5.13 -6.19
C PHE A 70 4.25 3.70 -5.72
N LEU A 71 3.71 3.33 -4.56
CA LEU A 71 3.56 1.95 -4.12
C LEU A 71 2.19 1.47 -4.57
N HIS A 72 2.16 0.49 -5.45
CA HIS A 72 0.94 -0.20 -5.85
C HIS A 72 0.70 -1.40 -4.94
N ILE A 73 -0.48 -1.44 -4.32
CA ILE A 73 -0.95 -2.49 -3.42
C ILE A 73 -2.17 -3.13 -4.06
N ARG A 74 -2.13 -4.45 -4.25
CA ARG A 74 -3.27 -5.24 -4.72
C ARG A 74 -3.47 -6.44 -3.81
N ARG A 75 -4.70 -6.63 -3.34
CA ARG A 75 -5.12 -7.71 -2.46
C ARG A 75 -6.06 -8.63 -3.21
N GLU A 76 -5.74 -9.92 -3.24
CA GLU A 76 -6.64 -10.93 -3.78
C GLU A 76 -7.24 -11.76 -2.66
N LYS A 77 -8.54 -12.00 -2.73
CA LYS A 77 -9.30 -12.84 -1.81
C LYS A 77 -9.44 -14.23 -2.40
N HIS A 78 -8.84 -15.22 -1.75
CA HIS A 78 -8.93 -16.62 -2.14
C HIS A 78 -9.84 -17.37 -1.14
N GLU A 79 -10.66 -18.28 -1.65
CA GLU A 79 -11.39 -19.23 -0.79
C GLU A 79 -10.37 -20.28 -0.31
N GLY A 80 -10.12 -20.30 1.00
CA GLY A 80 -9.20 -21.23 1.63
C GLY A 80 -9.79 -22.63 1.68
N ASP A 81 -9.25 -23.53 0.86
CA ASP A 81 -9.32 -24.97 1.11
C ASP A 81 -8.43 -25.30 2.32
N GLY A 82 -8.90 -26.17 3.21
CA GLY A 82 -8.21 -26.51 4.47
C GLY A 82 -6.76 -26.98 4.33
N PRO A 83 -6.08 -27.18 5.48
CA PRO A 83 -4.74 -26.68 5.76
C PRO A 83 -3.63 -27.38 4.98
N GLU A 84 -2.62 -26.62 4.52
CA GLU A 84 -1.21 -26.77 4.90
C GLU A 84 -0.28 -25.94 3.96
N LYS A 85 0.22 -24.79 4.43
CA LYS A 85 1.63 -24.61 4.86
C LYS A 85 2.05 -23.14 4.92
N LYS A 86 2.50 -22.75 6.12
CA LYS A 86 3.45 -21.67 6.46
C LYS A 86 3.19 -20.31 5.81
N ILE A 87 2.27 -19.55 6.41
CA ILE A 87 2.16 -18.10 6.21
C ILE A 87 2.44 -17.41 7.55
N THR A 88 3.29 -16.39 7.53
CA THR A 88 3.69 -15.57 8.66
C THR A 88 2.47 -14.92 9.30
N ARG A 89 2.11 -15.36 10.50
CA ARG A 89 0.96 -14.88 11.28
C ARG A 89 1.24 -13.47 11.82
N LEU A 90 0.66 -12.46 11.18
CA LEU A 90 0.27 -11.20 11.83
C LEU A 90 -1.18 -10.92 11.42
N ALA A 91 -2.12 -11.64 12.06
CA ALA A 91 -3.53 -11.31 12.01
C ALA A 91 -3.90 -10.64 13.34
N ILE A 92 -4.12 -9.33 13.33
CA ILE A 92 -4.84 -8.64 14.40
C ILE A 92 -6.32 -8.84 14.09
N GLY A 93 -6.93 -9.81 14.75
CA GLY A 93 -8.37 -10.04 14.70
C GLY A 93 -9.05 -9.28 15.83
N VAL A 94 -9.99 -8.41 15.49
CA VAL A 94 -10.93 -7.80 16.45
C VAL A 94 -11.90 -8.88 16.95
N GLU A 95 -11.99 -9.04 18.27
CA GLU A 95 -12.96 -9.92 18.92
C GLU A 95 -14.39 -9.36 18.76
N GLY A 96 -15.11 -9.84 17.76
CA GLY A 96 -16.56 -9.63 17.59
C GLY A 96 -17.21 -10.92 17.12
N GLY A 97 -18.07 -11.50 17.96
CA GLY A 97 -18.53 -12.89 17.86
C GLY A 97 -19.35 -13.26 16.62
N PHE A 98 -19.09 -14.46 16.10
CA PHE A 98 -20.03 -15.32 15.38
C PHE A 98 -19.52 -16.79 15.46
N ASP A 99 -20.40 -17.73 15.78
CA ASP A 99 -20.10 -19.16 15.96
C ASP A 99 -19.46 -19.82 14.70
N PRO A 100 -18.53 -20.79 14.82
CA PRO A 100 -17.39 -20.93 13.92
C PRO A 100 -17.46 -22.03 12.84
N ASP A 101 -18.57 -22.74 12.64
CA ASP A 101 -18.54 -24.03 11.89
C ASP A 101 -19.11 -24.01 10.45
N THR A 102 -19.44 -22.83 9.88
CA THR A 102 -19.90 -22.71 8.47
C THR A 102 -19.34 -21.50 7.72
N GLY A 103 -18.28 -20.89 8.23
CA GLY A 103 -17.62 -19.76 7.58
C GLY A 103 -16.55 -20.24 6.61
N LYS A 104 -16.75 -20.02 5.31
CA LYS A 104 -15.67 -20.13 4.30
C LYS A 104 -14.46 -19.34 4.81
N LYS A 105 -13.33 -20.02 5.04
CA LYS A 105 -12.08 -19.35 5.41
C LYS A 105 -11.60 -18.60 4.18
N TYR A 106 -11.43 -17.30 4.28
CA TYR A 106 -10.84 -16.51 3.20
C TYR A 106 -9.38 -16.25 3.53
N GLU A 107 -8.51 -16.52 2.56
CA GLU A 107 -7.11 -16.14 2.60
C GLU A 107 -6.92 -14.88 1.75
N TYR A 108 -6.23 -13.88 2.29
CA TYR A 108 -5.91 -12.66 1.57
C TYR A 108 -4.42 -12.67 1.21
N VAL A 109 -4.12 -12.48 -0.07
CA VAL A 109 -2.75 -12.38 -0.58
C VAL A 109 -2.50 -10.98 -1.10
N ASP A 110 -1.52 -10.30 -0.51
CA ASP A 110 -1.11 -8.96 -0.91
C ASP A 110 0.07 -9.00 -1.87
N TYR A 111 -0.06 -8.27 -2.98
CA TYR A 111 0.96 -8.06 -4.00
C TYR A 111 1.38 -6.60 -4.02
N PHE A 112 2.70 -6.39 -4.07
CA PHE A 112 3.29 -5.06 -3.99
C PHE A 112 4.19 -4.79 -5.21
N ASN A 113 4.03 -3.61 -5.80
CA ASN A 113 4.91 -3.13 -6.86
C ASN A 113 5.27 -1.66 -6.63
N VAL A 114 6.48 -1.26 -6.99
CA VAL A 114 6.84 0.16 -7.10
C VAL A 114 6.60 0.60 -8.53
N VAL A 115 5.74 1.59 -8.72
CA VAL A 115 5.31 2.07 -10.05
C VAL A 115 5.84 3.48 -10.29
N VAL A 116 6.41 3.69 -11.48
CA VAL A 116 6.95 4.99 -11.90
C VAL A 116 6.21 5.55 -13.11
N MET A 117 5.79 6.82 -13.00
CA MET A 117 5.09 7.60 -14.02
C MET A 117 6.09 8.29 -14.98
N PRO A 118 5.68 8.60 -16.23
CA PRO A 118 4.33 8.51 -16.80
C PRO A 118 3.95 7.13 -17.38
N ASN A 119 4.91 6.20 -17.49
CA ASN A 119 4.74 4.96 -18.25
C ASN A 119 4.13 3.79 -17.45
N PHE A 120 3.73 4.00 -16.19
CA PHE A 120 3.34 2.94 -15.26
C PHE A 120 4.38 1.81 -15.21
N THR A 121 5.66 2.16 -15.20
CA THR A 121 6.74 1.17 -15.13
C THR A 121 6.74 0.53 -13.74
N ALA A 122 6.33 -0.73 -13.66
CA ALA A 122 6.20 -1.46 -12.42
C ALA A 122 7.45 -2.30 -12.13
N PHE A 123 7.92 -2.22 -10.89
CA PHE A 123 8.98 -3.05 -10.34
C PHE A 123 8.41 -3.86 -9.18
N GLN A 124 8.43 -5.18 -9.29
CA GLN A 124 7.94 -6.06 -8.22
C GLN A 124 8.67 -5.77 -6.91
N TRP A 125 7.96 -5.82 -5.78
CA TRP A 125 8.50 -5.72 -4.44
C TRP A 125 8.42 -7.09 -3.74
N PRO A 126 9.43 -7.51 -2.96
CA PRO A 126 10.71 -6.84 -2.67
C PRO A 126 11.73 -6.95 -3.82
N ASN A 127 12.56 -5.90 -4.01
CA ASN A 127 13.56 -5.87 -5.09
C ASN A 127 14.84 -5.13 -4.69
N THR A 128 15.97 -5.82 -4.83
CA THR A 128 17.30 -5.33 -4.41
C THR A 128 17.89 -4.29 -5.36
N ASN A 129 17.35 -4.16 -6.57
CA ASN A 129 17.80 -3.21 -7.59
C ASN A 129 17.17 -1.82 -7.44
N LEU A 130 16.25 -1.64 -6.49
CA LEU A 130 15.62 -0.36 -6.23
C LEU A 130 16.54 0.57 -5.39
N PRO A 131 16.45 1.90 -5.59
CA PRO A 131 17.15 2.88 -4.78
C PRO A 131 16.88 2.70 -3.27
N GLU A 132 17.87 2.96 -2.43
CA GLU A 132 17.72 2.76 -0.98
C GLU A 132 16.61 3.61 -0.37
N VAL A 133 16.48 4.86 -0.81
CA VAL A 133 15.39 5.75 -0.38
C VAL A 133 14.01 5.19 -0.72
N VAL A 134 13.86 4.55 -1.89
CA VAL A 134 12.61 3.89 -2.30
C VAL A 134 12.34 2.70 -1.37
N LYS A 135 13.36 1.86 -1.13
CA LYS A 135 13.22 0.69 -0.24
C LYS A 135 12.79 1.10 1.17
N HIS A 136 13.45 2.10 1.77
CA HIS A 136 13.11 2.58 3.10
C HIS A 136 11.71 3.20 3.15
N SER A 137 11.33 3.98 2.15
CA SER A 137 10.00 4.58 2.06
C SER A 137 8.91 3.51 1.96
N VAL A 138 9.08 2.52 1.07
CA VAL A 138 8.12 1.42 0.91
C VAL A 138 7.99 0.59 2.18
N THR A 139 9.10 0.18 2.80
CA THR A 139 9.07 -0.56 4.06
C THR A 139 8.32 0.21 5.14
N ALA A 140 8.62 1.50 5.31
CA ALA A 140 7.95 2.33 6.30
C ALA A 140 6.44 2.53 6.03
N ILE A 141 6.03 2.68 4.75
CA ILE A 141 4.61 2.74 4.37
C ILE A 141 3.88 1.43 4.72
N LEU A 142 4.53 0.28 4.51
CA LEU A 142 3.94 -1.02 4.83
C LEU A 142 3.80 -1.23 6.34
N GLU A 143 4.78 -0.80 7.13
CA GLU A 143 4.84 -1.02 8.58
C GLU A 143 4.00 -0.02 9.40
N ILE A 144 3.87 1.23 8.96
CA ILE A 144 3.15 2.26 9.73
C ILE A 144 1.64 2.01 9.73
N GLN A 145 0.95 2.42 10.80
CA GLN A 145 -0.51 2.42 10.84
C GLN A 145 -1.09 3.38 9.81
N SER A 146 -2.24 3.03 9.24
CA SER A 146 -2.90 3.90 8.28
C SER A 146 -3.58 5.08 8.95
N ALA A 147 -3.91 6.10 8.16
CA ALA A 147 -4.66 7.27 8.63
C ALA A 147 -6.00 6.87 9.27
N ALA A 148 -6.71 5.92 8.67
CA ALA A 148 -8.00 5.44 9.18
C ALA A 148 -7.87 4.76 10.55
N THR A 149 -6.87 3.89 10.72
CA THR A 149 -6.62 3.23 12.02
C THR A 149 -6.22 4.23 13.10
N LEU A 150 -5.41 5.24 12.77
CA LEU A 150 -5.05 6.30 13.73
C LEU A 150 -6.28 7.10 14.18
N GLU A 151 -7.16 7.46 13.24
CA GLU A 151 -8.40 8.20 13.55
C GLU A 151 -9.37 7.38 14.41
N GLU A 152 -9.47 6.07 14.16
CA GLU A 152 -10.25 5.16 15.02
C GLU A 152 -9.71 5.11 16.45
N ILE A 153 -8.40 4.95 16.62
CA ILE A 153 -7.74 4.94 17.94
C ILE A 153 -7.95 6.27 18.66
N GLU A 154 -7.79 7.41 17.98
CA GLU A 154 -8.03 8.73 18.54
C GLU A 154 -9.48 8.89 19.00
N SER A 155 -10.46 8.44 18.20
CA SER A 155 -11.88 8.50 18.55
C SER A 155 -12.23 7.67 19.79
N LEU A 156 -11.60 6.51 19.95
CA LEU A 156 -11.78 5.61 21.11
C LEU A 156 -11.07 6.12 22.37
N SER A 157 -9.99 6.88 22.21
CA SER A 157 -9.22 7.42 23.34
C SER A 157 -9.95 8.55 24.10
N GLY A 158 -10.98 9.15 23.48
CA GLY A 158 -11.75 10.27 24.05
C GLY A 158 -13.04 9.89 24.78
N THR A 159 -13.36 8.60 24.92
CA THR A 159 -14.65 8.12 25.48
C THR A 159 -14.61 7.60 26.93
N TRP A 160 -13.74 8.14 27.79
CA TRP A 160 -13.67 7.78 29.23
C TRP A 160 -14.02 8.95 30.15
#